data_AF-A0A1A8DEZ2-F1
#
_entry.id   AF-A0A1A8DEZ2-F1
#
_cell.length_a   1.000
_cell.length_b   1.000
_cell.length_c   1.000
_cell.angle_alpha   90.00
_cell.angle_beta   90.00
_cell.angle_gamma   90.00
#
_symmetry.space_group_name_H-M   'P 1'
#
loop_
_entity.id
_entity.type
_entity.pdbx_description
1 polymer ?
#
loop_
_entity_poly.entity_id
_entity_poly.type
_entity_poly.pdbx_seq_one_letter_code
_entity_poly.pdbx_strand_id
1 'polypeptide(L)'
;LLYDETPLPALQRPMESIPSPAAERPPKCDAQRTSQGPEPIGEPEPLTETAQREAGLAVEVYGERLVAGAYSKTWCHREDALVTVHSKLQSSSTAAKEELRNMIRAAVFLVKMALLDKVTPVFHASLKLLRLLVQLIPGLGLGQAEVIHCIEQTFPHLLSRTGDLANRVRAAAVTFIQEIAVLKDVRAVQIIPGELVKPYKSNFPSRLAQSRAELIKNLLVDLGLENSGFTLENVITFCTAALEHSTKAVRELAVSIILSMYQQHRRAVLSYLPPSDAPTWNKFLHKTLFDGFAKLDGKLVETQTIKKGRKQQSGKKETGEIHSLQEQLAVLKDITEKENESTKGQSPKKEQHKDIKGSVKGAKASVTKRPQSSTSCGEGGVQHSIKYLDNLCIFCGKKDESFTEDGLDIHYWKQCPMLRRCDECRQVVEIASLTEHLLSECKNRSRFSQCPRCSEAVPTEGLTAHAQGPSCNPLVSGNGSTSNHCSLCHDNFPPGEEAWKAHLMGRDGCKQNSRRTTVTQRTQPAQGRAAGGTKMKQAWSVGAGPRPRVRPVGRGSRIPALTPLIKRNPPGKR
;
A
#
# COMPACT_ATOMS: atom_id res chain seq x y z
N LEU A 1 -8.64 4.43 41.74
CA LEU A 1 -9.87 3.62 41.94
C LEU A 1 -9.97 2.78 40.67
N LEU A 2 -9.46 1.55 40.58
CA LEU A 2 -9.55 0.41 41.50
C LEU A 2 -11.02 -0.06 41.64
N TYR A 3 -11.31 -1.14 40.91
CA TYR A 3 -12.44 -2.08 40.92
C TYR A 3 -13.80 -1.66 41.52
N ASP A 4 -14.87 -1.89 40.74
CA ASP A 4 -15.82 -2.95 41.14
C ASP A 4 -16.51 -3.59 39.91
N GLU A 5 -17.06 -4.80 40.08
CA GLU A 5 -17.60 -5.70 39.04
C GLU A 5 -19.09 -6.07 39.30
N THR A 6 -19.81 -6.47 38.24
CA THR A 6 -21.14 -7.17 38.27
C THR A 6 -22.39 -6.38 38.78
N PRO A 7 -23.63 -6.90 38.67
CA PRO A 7 -24.40 -6.92 37.42
C PRO A 7 -25.83 -6.32 37.54
N LEU A 8 -26.52 -6.10 36.41
CA LEU A 8 -27.85 -5.47 36.37
C LEU A 8 -29.00 -6.40 36.83
N PRO A 9 -30.00 -5.92 37.62
CA PRO A 9 -31.14 -6.74 38.07
C PRO A 9 -32.25 -6.89 37.02
N ALA A 10 -32.99 -7.99 37.12
CA ALA A 10 -34.21 -8.23 36.34
C ALA A 10 -35.39 -7.37 36.84
N LEU A 11 -36.29 -6.97 35.94
CA LEU A 11 -37.55 -6.30 36.27
C LEU A 11 -38.77 -7.18 35.98
N GLN A 12 -39.61 -7.31 37.00
CA GLN A 12 -40.84 -8.09 37.02
C GLN A 12 -41.97 -7.40 36.24
N ARG A 13 -42.95 -8.17 35.74
CA ARG A 13 -44.24 -7.67 35.26
C ARG A 13 -45.32 -7.88 36.32
N PRO A 14 -46.26 -6.92 36.46
CA PRO A 14 -47.66 -7.20 36.80
C PRO A 14 -48.55 -7.26 35.54
N MET A 15 -49.75 -7.80 35.67
CA MET A 15 -50.67 -8.11 34.56
C MET A 15 -52.15 -7.92 34.97
N GLU A 16 -52.92 -7.17 34.18
CA GLU A 16 -54.40 -7.01 34.16
C GLU A 16 -54.73 -5.93 33.08
N SER A 17 -55.86 -5.86 32.36
CA SER A 17 -56.89 -6.83 31.98
C SER A 17 -57.70 -6.32 30.74
N ILE A 18 -58.02 -7.23 29.81
CA ILE A 18 -58.90 -7.24 28.60
C ILE A 18 -60.13 -6.27 28.62
N PRO A 19 -60.65 -5.69 27.49
CA PRO A 19 -60.95 -6.34 26.19
C PRO A 19 -60.57 -5.64 24.86
N SER A 20 -60.76 -6.38 23.75
CA SER A 20 -60.47 -6.05 22.34
C SER A 20 -61.71 -5.56 21.55
N PRO A 21 -61.59 -5.13 20.26
CA PRO A 21 -61.51 -6.09 19.14
C PRO A 21 -60.59 -5.73 17.94
N ALA A 22 -60.26 -6.78 17.17
CA ALA A 22 -59.92 -6.82 15.73
C ALA A 22 -58.81 -5.91 15.14
N ALA A 23 -57.62 -6.49 14.90
CA ALA A 23 -57.10 -6.79 13.55
C ALA A 23 -55.75 -7.55 13.60
N GLU A 24 -55.63 -8.57 12.74
CA GLU A 24 -54.45 -9.26 12.21
C GLU A 24 -53.09 -9.21 12.96
N ARG A 25 -52.57 -10.39 13.33
CA ARG A 25 -51.20 -10.59 13.85
C ARG A 25 -50.35 -11.43 12.89
N PRO A 26 -49.07 -11.07 12.66
CA PRO A 26 -48.06 -12.05 12.25
C PRO A 26 -47.61 -12.87 13.48
N PRO A 27 -47.31 -14.18 13.33
CA PRO A 27 -46.65 -14.94 14.39
C PRO A 27 -45.18 -14.50 14.52
N LYS A 28 -44.72 -14.32 15.77
CA LYS A 28 -43.32 -14.02 16.09
C LYS A 28 -42.50 -15.31 16.18
N CYS A 29 -41.19 -15.20 15.98
CA CYS A 29 -40.25 -16.24 16.39
C CYS A 29 -40.34 -16.49 17.90
N ASP A 30 -40.59 -17.74 18.29
CA ASP A 30 -40.21 -18.22 19.61
C ASP A 30 -38.80 -18.80 19.55
N ALA A 31 -37.88 -18.17 20.28
CA ALA A 31 -36.50 -18.62 20.38
C ALA A 31 -36.35 -19.61 21.54
N GLN A 32 -36.54 -20.90 21.27
CA GLN A 32 -36.19 -21.96 22.23
C GLN A 32 -34.77 -22.48 21.92
N ARG A 33 -33.81 -21.93 22.66
CA ARG A 33 -32.37 -22.12 22.44
C ARG A 33 -31.93 -23.52 22.86
N THR A 34 -31.65 -24.38 21.89
CA THR A 34 -30.97 -25.67 22.12
C THR A 34 -29.65 -25.68 21.35
N SER A 35 -28.58 -26.15 21.98
CA SER A 35 -27.22 -26.14 21.44
C SER A 35 -27.02 -27.15 20.32
N GLN A 36 -26.87 -26.69 19.07
CA GLN A 36 -26.42 -27.48 17.92
C GLN A 36 -25.42 -26.68 17.06
N GLY A 37 -24.72 -27.37 16.16
CA GLY A 37 -23.54 -26.88 15.42
C GLY A 37 -23.85 -25.91 14.26
N PRO A 38 -22.98 -25.84 13.23
CA PRO A 38 -23.24 -24.99 12.06
C PRO A 38 -24.57 -25.36 11.40
N GLU A 39 -25.43 -24.36 11.16
CA GLU A 39 -26.69 -24.60 10.46
C GLU A 39 -26.43 -25.18 9.06
N PRO A 40 -27.30 -26.10 8.58
CA PRO A 40 -27.24 -26.55 7.20
C PRO A 40 -27.45 -25.34 6.29
N ILE A 41 -26.50 -25.12 5.39
CA ILE A 41 -26.59 -24.12 4.33
C ILE A 41 -27.81 -24.49 3.46
N GLY A 42 -28.89 -23.73 3.61
CA GLY A 42 -30.15 -23.97 2.90
C GLY A 42 -30.03 -23.77 1.39
N GLU A 43 -30.92 -24.36 0.60
CA GLU A 43 -30.87 -24.23 -0.87
C GLU A 43 -30.95 -22.75 -1.32
N PRO A 44 -30.25 -22.37 -2.41
CA PRO A 44 -30.29 -21.00 -2.93
C PRO A 44 -31.70 -20.63 -3.38
N GLU A 45 -32.03 -19.34 -3.27
CA GLU A 45 -33.31 -18.83 -3.75
C GLU A 45 -33.48 -18.99 -5.28
N PRO A 46 -34.70 -19.24 -5.79
CA PRO A 46 -34.93 -19.39 -7.23
C PRO A 46 -34.59 -18.10 -7.99
N LEU A 47 -34.21 -18.26 -9.26
CA LEU A 47 -33.89 -17.15 -10.14
C LEU A 47 -35.13 -16.30 -10.43
N THR A 48 -34.95 -14.98 -10.53
CA THR A 48 -36.00 -14.09 -11.04
C THR A 48 -36.16 -14.29 -12.54
N GLU A 49 -37.34 -14.01 -13.11
CA GLU A 49 -37.57 -14.11 -14.57
C GLU A 49 -36.54 -13.31 -15.41
N THR A 50 -36.07 -12.19 -14.87
CA THR A 50 -34.99 -11.39 -15.47
C THR A 50 -33.66 -12.12 -15.46
N ALA A 51 -33.23 -12.64 -14.30
CA ALA A 51 -31.98 -13.40 -14.17
C ALA A 51 -32.02 -14.69 -14.99
N GLN A 52 -33.16 -15.38 -15.03
CA GLN A 52 -33.39 -16.58 -15.85
C GLN A 52 -33.19 -16.29 -17.35
N ARG A 53 -33.70 -15.15 -17.83
CA ARG A 53 -33.56 -14.72 -19.23
C ARG A 53 -32.12 -14.28 -19.55
N GLU A 54 -31.48 -13.52 -18.66
CA GLU A 54 -30.10 -13.07 -18.83
C GLU A 54 -29.09 -14.23 -18.79
N ALA A 55 -29.32 -15.18 -17.90
CA ALA A 55 -28.43 -16.33 -17.67
C ALA A 55 -28.83 -17.59 -18.47
N GLY A 56 -29.71 -17.49 -19.48
CA GLY A 56 -30.29 -18.65 -20.19
C GLY A 56 -29.28 -19.71 -20.61
N LEU A 57 -28.21 -19.32 -21.32
CA LEU A 57 -27.13 -20.23 -21.71
C LEU A 57 -26.42 -20.87 -20.51
N ALA A 58 -26.25 -20.13 -19.41
CA ALA A 58 -25.66 -20.69 -18.18
C ALA A 58 -26.60 -21.68 -17.49
N VAL A 59 -27.92 -21.44 -17.53
CA VAL A 59 -28.94 -22.37 -17.01
C VAL A 59 -28.97 -23.66 -17.84
N GLU A 60 -28.95 -23.56 -19.17
CA GLU A 60 -28.89 -24.72 -20.08
C GLU A 60 -27.64 -25.59 -19.85
N VAL A 61 -26.50 -24.96 -19.59
CA VAL A 61 -25.19 -25.62 -19.49
C VAL A 61 -24.87 -26.14 -18.08
N TYR A 62 -25.17 -25.35 -17.04
CA TYR A 62 -24.79 -25.63 -15.65
C TYR A 62 -25.96 -26.07 -14.77
N GLY A 63 -27.20 -25.91 -15.25
CA GLY A 63 -28.42 -26.20 -14.52
C GLY A 63 -28.87 -25.05 -13.63
N GLU A 64 -30.19 -24.86 -13.54
CA GLU A 64 -30.83 -23.76 -12.81
C GLU A 64 -30.35 -23.65 -11.35
N ARG A 65 -30.24 -24.77 -10.63
CA ARG A 65 -29.78 -24.80 -9.23
C ARG A 65 -28.39 -24.20 -9.02
N LEU A 66 -27.46 -24.42 -9.95
CA LEU A 66 -26.10 -23.86 -9.85
C LEU A 66 -26.13 -22.35 -10.11
N VAL A 67 -26.86 -21.93 -11.15
CA VAL A 67 -26.97 -20.51 -11.52
C VAL A 67 -27.71 -19.72 -10.45
N ALA A 68 -28.75 -20.28 -9.84
CA ALA A 68 -29.40 -19.75 -8.64
C ALA A 68 -28.39 -19.54 -7.50
N GLY A 69 -27.48 -20.49 -7.27
CA GLY A 69 -26.36 -20.34 -6.36
C GLY A 69 -25.48 -19.13 -6.66
N ALA A 70 -25.14 -18.91 -7.94
CA ALA A 70 -24.34 -17.75 -8.38
C ALA A 70 -25.06 -16.38 -8.23
N TYR A 71 -26.41 -16.36 -8.24
CA TYR A 71 -27.21 -15.16 -8.01
C TYR A 71 -27.64 -14.96 -6.54
N SER A 72 -27.45 -15.97 -5.68
CA SER A 72 -27.96 -15.97 -4.31
C SER A 72 -27.44 -14.82 -3.45
N LYS A 73 -28.28 -14.27 -2.58
CA LYS A 73 -27.88 -13.26 -1.58
C LYS A 73 -26.81 -13.80 -0.63
N THR A 74 -26.82 -15.11 -0.36
CA THR A 74 -25.82 -15.79 0.47
C THR A 74 -24.51 -15.94 -0.29
N TRP A 75 -23.45 -15.30 0.20
CA TRP A 75 -22.17 -15.24 -0.50
C TRP A 75 -21.48 -16.61 -0.65
N CYS A 76 -21.67 -17.53 0.31
CA CYS A 76 -21.14 -18.89 0.24
C CYS A 76 -21.65 -19.64 -0.99
N HIS A 77 -22.94 -19.49 -1.34
CA HIS A 77 -23.52 -20.10 -2.55
C HIS A 77 -22.87 -19.55 -3.82
N ARG A 78 -22.57 -18.25 -3.86
CA ARG A 78 -21.95 -17.61 -5.03
C ARG A 78 -20.52 -18.07 -5.22
N GLU A 79 -19.76 -18.21 -4.14
CA GLU A 79 -18.42 -18.81 -4.19
C GLU A 79 -18.46 -20.28 -4.62
N ASP A 80 -19.31 -21.09 -3.99
CA ASP A 80 -19.44 -22.53 -4.27
C ASP A 80 -19.91 -22.80 -5.71
N ALA A 81 -20.82 -22.00 -6.26
CA ALA A 81 -21.22 -22.08 -7.65
C ALA A 81 -20.04 -21.85 -8.61
N LEU A 82 -19.18 -20.86 -8.35
CA LEU A 82 -17.99 -20.58 -9.16
C LEU A 82 -16.94 -21.69 -9.03
N VAL A 83 -16.74 -22.23 -7.83
CA VAL A 83 -15.85 -23.38 -7.58
C VAL A 83 -16.36 -24.65 -8.25
N THR A 84 -17.67 -24.87 -8.28
CA THR A 84 -18.32 -25.99 -8.98
C THR A 84 -18.18 -25.85 -10.49
N VAL A 85 -18.39 -24.65 -11.06
CA VAL A 85 -18.16 -24.36 -12.49
C VAL A 85 -16.70 -24.61 -12.88
N HIS A 86 -15.75 -24.12 -12.08
CA HIS A 86 -14.31 -24.37 -12.27
C HIS A 86 -14.00 -25.88 -12.30
N SER A 87 -14.56 -26.63 -11.35
CA SER A 87 -14.33 -28.08 -11.24
C SER A 87 -14.93 -28.84 -12.43
N LYS A 88 -16.16 -28.47 -12.85
CA LYS A 88 -16.82 -29.04 -14.04
C LYS A 88 -15.97 -28.80 -15.29
N LEU A 89 -15.55 -27.56 -15.55
CA LEU A 89 -14.71 -27.21 -16.70
C LEU A 89 -13.38 -27.98 -16.76
N GLN A 90 -12.71 -28.21 -15.62
CA GLN A 90 -11.50 -29.03 -15.59
C GLN A 90 -11.77 -30.49 -15.99
N SER A 91 -12.89 -31.05 -15.53
CA SER A 91 -13.30 -32.43 -15.88
C SER A 91 -13.80 -32.58 -17.32
N SER A 92 -14.32 -31.51 -17.95
CA SER A 92 -14.93 -31.53 -19.29
C SER A 92 -13.95 -31.58 -20.47
N SER A 93 -12.71 -32.02 -20.26
CA SER A 93 -11.64 -32.01 -21.29
C SER A 93 -11.91 -32.96 -22.48
N THR A 94 -12.88 -33.87 -22.38
CA THR A 94 -13.29 -34.80 -23.45
C THR A 94 -14.61 -34.42 -24.13
N ALA A 95 -15.23 -33.29 -23.79
CA ALA A 95 -16.50 -32.84 -24.36
C ALA A 95 -16.36 -32.41 -25.84
N ALA A 96 -17.47 -32.34 -26.58
CA ALA A 96 -17.43 -31.81 -27.94
C ALA A 96 -17.07 -30.32 -27.94
N LYS A 97 -16.34 -29.88 -28.98
CA LYS A 97 -15.84 -28.49 -29.07
C LYS A 97 -16.95 -27.42 -28.99
N GLU A 98 -18.17 -27.73 -29.44
CA GLU A 98 -19.31 -26.80 -29.34
C GLU A 98 -19.88 -26.73 -27.92
N GLU A 99 -20.08 -27.88 -27.27
CA GLU A 99 -20.49 -27.95 -25.86
C GLU A 99 -19.50 -27.20 -24.97
N LEU A 100 -18.21 -27.36 -25.25
CA LEU A 100 -17.11 -26.69 -24.57
C LEU A 100 -17.09 -25.17 -24.81
N ARG A 101 -17.39 -24.69 -26.03
CA ARG A 101 -17.61 -23.25 -26.28
C ARG A 101 -18.77 -22.71 -25.46
N ASN A 102 -19.89 -23.43 -25.42
CA ASN A 102 -21.05 -23.02 -24.61
C ASN A 102 -20.75 -23.03 -23.11
N MET A 103 -20.01 -24.03 -22.61
CA MET A 103 -19.47 -24.07 -21.24
C MET A 103 -18.59 -22.86 -20.91
N ILE A 104 -17.69 -22.49 -21.80
CA ILE A 104 -16.79 -21.36 -21.62
C ILE A 104 -17.55 -20.03 -21.66
N ARG A 105 -18.45 -19.81 -22.63
CA ARG A 105 -19.23 -18.57 -22.73
C ARG A 105 -20.17 -18.38 -21.54
N ALA A 106 -20.82 -19.44 -21.08
CA ALA A 106 -21.60 -19.43 -19.85
C ALA A 106 -20.74 -19.13 -18.60
N ALA A 107 -19.53 -19.70 -18.50
CA ALA A 107 -18.62 -19.39 -17.40
C ALA A 107 -18.07 -17.95 -17.46
N VAL A 108 -17.78 -17.42 -18.65
CA VAL A 108 -17.40 -16.01 -18.88
C VAL A 108 -18.50 -15.08 -18.39
N PHE A 109 -19.77 -15.39 -18.65
CA PHE A 109 -20.92 -14.64 -18.12
C PHE A 109 -20.96 -14.64 -16.57
N LEU A 110 -20.80 -15.80 -15.94
CA LEU A 110 -20.78 -15.90 -14.47
C LEU A 110 -19.57 -15.18 -13.85
N VAL A 111 -18.38 -15.27 -14.47
CA VAL A 111 -17.17 -14.53 -14.07
C VAL A 111 -17.40 -13.03 -14.19
N LYS A 112 -17.98 -12.56 -15.30
CA LYS A 112 -18.29 -11.14 -15.52
C LYS A 112 -19.14 -10.56 -14.39
N MET A 113 -20.16 -11.28 -13.94
CA MET A 113 -20.98 -10.90 -12.78
C MET A 113 -20.18 -10.93 -11.47
N ALA A 114 -19.48 -12.03 -11.19
CA ALA A 114 -18.75 -12.23 -9.94
C ALA A 114 -17.52 -11.31 -9.76
N LEU A 115 -16.92 -10.83 -10.86
CA LEU A 115 -15.85 -9.82 -10.85
C LEU A 115 -16.29 -8.50 -10.20
N LEU A 116 -17.60 -8.23 -10.11
CA LEU A 116 -18.17 -7.04 -9.46
C LEU A 116 -18.66 -7.31 -8.03
N ASP A 117 -18.45 -8.52 -7.49
CA ASP A 117 -18.89 -8.85 -6.14
C ASP A 117 -18.13 -8.03 -5.07
N LYS A 118 -18.88 -7.61 -4.06
CA LYS A 118 -18.40 -6.85 -2.90
C LYS A 118 -17.73 -7.76 -1.85
N VAL A 119 -18.00 -9.06 -1.91
CA VAL A 119 -17.46 -10.08 -1.01
C VAL A 119 -16.17 -10.65 -1.58
N THR A 120 -15.07 -10.40 -0.86
CA THR A 120 -13.70 -10.71 -1.31
C THR A 120 -13.47 -12.19 -1.69
N PRO A 121 -13.97 -13.21 -0.96
CA PRO A 121 -13.95 -14.61 -1.40
C PRO A 121 -14.54 -14.84 -2.80
N VAL A 122 -15.76 -14.38 -3.06
CA VAL A 122 -16.45 -14.55 -4.36
C VAL A 122 -15.66 -13.87 -5.49
N PHE A 123 -15.10 -12.69 -5.23
CA PHE A 123 -14.19 -12.02 -6.18
C PHE A 123 -12.95 -12.87 -6.49
N HIS A 124 -12.29 -13.48 -5.49
CA HIS A 124 -11.13 -14.35 -5.71
C HIS A 124 -11.50 -15.66 -6.43
N ALA A 125 -12.68 -16.23 -6.15
CA ALA A 125 -13.21 -17.37 -6.91
C ALA A 125 -13.42 -17.00 -8.39
N SER A 126 -13.90 -15.78 -8.68
CA SER A 126 -14.03 -15.28 -10.06
C SER A 126 -12.68 -15.12 -10.77
N LEU A 127 -11.64 -14.63 -10.07
CA LEU A 127 -10.27 -14.57 -10.62
C LEU A 127 -9.70 -15.98 -10.87
N LYS A 128 -9.93 -16.93 -9.96
CA LYS A 128 -9.48 -18.32 -10.12
C LYS A 128 -10.12 -18.97 -11.36
N LEU A 129 -11.44 -18.80 -11.53
CA LEU A 129 -12.16 -19.28 -12.71
C LEU A 129 -11.71 -18.56 -13.99
N LEU A 130 -11.49 -17.24 -13.96
CA LEU A 130 -10.93 -16.52 -15.11
C LEU A 130 -9.54 -17.02 -15.50
N ARG A 131 -8.67 -17.33 -14.52
CA ARG A 131 -7.33 -17.89 -14.77
C ARG A 131 -7.42 -19.25 -15.47
N LEU A 132 -8.35 -20.10 -15.05
CA LEU A 132 -8.65 -21.36 -15.73
C LEU A 132 -9.09 -21.09 -17.18
N LEU A 133 -10.06 -20.20 -17.41
CA LEU A 133 -10.59 -19.93 -18.75
C LEU A 133 -9.51 -19.45 -19.74
N VAL A 134 -8.67 -18.48 -19.35
CA VAL A 134 -7.59 -17.97 -20.24
C VAL A 134 -6.49 -18.99 -20.53
N GLN A 135 -6.35 -20.04 -19.72
CA GLN A 135 -5.42 -21.16 -19.95
C GLN A 135 -6.09 -22.30 -20.74
N LEU A 136 -7.37 -22.56 -20.49
CA LEU A 136 -8.14 -23.65 -21.07
C LEU A 136 -8.48 -23.39 -22.55
N ILE A 137 -8.84 -22.15 -22.90
CA ILE A 137 -9.23 -21.79 -24.28
C ILE A 137 -8.09 -22.06 -25.29
N PRO A 138 -6.83 -21.62 -25.05
CA PRO A 138 -5.70 -21.99 -25.92
C PRO A 138 -5.35 -23.48 -25.82
N GLY A 139 -5.35 -24.05 -24.61
CA GLY A 139 -4.98 -25.45 -24.37
C GLY A 139 -5.85 -26.47 -25.11
N LEU A 140 -7.14 -26.14 -25.34
CA LEU A 140 -8.08 -26.98 -26.08
C LEU A 140 -8.24 -26.58 -27.56
N GLY A 141 -7.44 -25.61 -28.03
CA GLY A 141 -7.39 -25.21 -29.44
C GLY A 141 -8.74 -24.76 -29.99
N LEU A 142 -9.45 -23.91 -29.23
CA LEU A 142 -10.76 -23.36 -29.61
C LEU A 142 -10.67 -22.15 -30.54
N GLY A 143 -9.48 -21.56 -30.68
CA GLY A 143 -9.19 -20.44 -31.56
C GLY A 143 -9.19 -19.08 -30.83
N GLN A 144 -8.59 -18.08 -31.47
CA GLN A 144 -8.44 -16.73 -30.89
C GLN A 144 -9.78 -16.03 -30.63
N ALA A 145 -10.85 -16.36 -31.36
CA ALA A 145 -12.17 -15.75 -31.17
C ALA A 145 -12.73 -15.94 -29.75
N GLU A 146 -12.52 -17.11 -29.14
CA GLU A 146 -12.97 -17.34 -27.75
C GLU A 146 -12.05 -16.63 -26.73
N VAL A 147 -10.75 -16.46 -27.04
CA VAL A 147 -9.83 -15.65 -26.21
C VAL A 147 -10.26 -14.19 -26.24
N ILE A 148 -10.54 -13.65 -27.43
CA ILE A 148 -11.06 -12.28 -27.63
C ILE A 148 -12.35 -12.12 -26.81
N HIS A 149 -13.34 -12.99 -27.00
CA HIS A 149 -14.60 -12.94 -26.25
C HIS A 149 -14.40 -12.97 -24.73
N CYS A 150 -13.57 -13.88 -24.23
CA CYS A 150 -13.26 -14.01 -22.80
C CYS A 150 -12.67 -12.71 -22.22
N ILE A 151 -11.68 -12.12 -22.91
CA ILE A 151 -11.03 -10.89 -22.45
C ILE A 151 -11.96 -9.67 -22.59
N GLU A 152 -12.64 -9.49 -23.72
CA GLU A 152 -13.56 -8.35 -23.92
C GLU A 152 -14.70 -8.31 -22.90
N GLN A 153 -15.28 -9.46 -22.55
CA GLN A 153 -16.39 -9.51 -21.59
C GLN A 153 -15.97 -9.30 -20.14
N THR A 154 -14.71 -9.61 -19.78
CA THR A 154 -14.24 -9.61 -18.38
C THR A 154 -13.31 -8.45 -18.05
N PHE A 155 -12.46 -8.03 -18.98
CA PHE A 155 -11.43 -7.02 -18.73
C PHE A 155 -11.97 -5.66 -18.29
N PRO A 156 -13.06 -5.09 -18.85
CA PRO A 156 -13.58 -3.81 -18.37
C PRO A 156 -14.04 -3.87 -16.90
N HIS A 157 -14.54 -5.04 -16.47
CA HIS A 157 -15.05 -5.25 -15.12
C HIS A 157 -13.88 -5.45 -14.14
N LEU A 158 -12.88 -6.26 -14.52
CA LEU A 158 -11.62 -6.42 -13.81
C LEU A 158 -10.85 -5.09 -13.66
N LEU A 159 -10.77 -4.29 -14.73
CA LEU A 159 -10.14 -2.97 -14.71
C LEU A 159 -10.84 -2.02 -13.74
N SER A 160 -12.17 -2.07 -13.64
CA SER A 160 -12.93 -1.29 -12.65
C SER A 160 -12.52 -1.61 -11.20
N ARG A 161 -12.14 -2.86 -10.91
CA ARG A 161 -11.67 -3.29 -9.57
C ARG A 161 -10.28 -2.77 -9.21
N THR A 162 -9.50 -2.29 -10.18
CA THR A 162 -8.27 -1.53 -9.86
C THR A 162 -8.58 -0.17 -9.21
N GLY A 163 -9.82 0.32 -9.30
CA GLY A 163 -10.27 1.54 -8.63
C GLY A 163 -10.73 1.34 -7.18
N ASP A 164 -10.76 0.11 -6.68
CA ASP A 164 -11.45 -0.26 -5.43
C ASP A 164 -10.84 0.45 -4.21
N LEU A 165 -11.69 0.68 -3.20
CA LEU A 165 -11.29 1.23 -1.91
C LEU A 165 -10.45 0.22 -1.12
N ALA A 166 -10.77 -1.08 -1.23
CA ALA A 166 -10.06 -2.15 -0.57
C ALA A 166 -8.71 -2.41 -1.26
N ASN A 167 -7.60 -2.02 -0.62
CA ASN A 167 -6.25 -2.22 -1.15
C ASN A 167 -5.96 -3.69 -1.54
N ARG A 168 -6.46 -4.68 -0.79
CA ARG A 168 -6.32 -6.12 -1.11
C ARG A 168 -6.96 -6.46 -2.47
N VAL A 169 -8.18 -5.96 -2.75
CA VAL A 169 -8.88 -6.17 -4.03
C VAL A 169 -8.18 -5.45 -5.18
N ARG A 170 -7.77 -4.19 -4.98
CA ARG A 170 -7.01 -3.43 -5.99
C ARG A 170 -5.71 -4.14 -6.36
N ALA A 171 -4.94 -4.57 -5.37
CA ALA A 171 -3.68 -5.29 -5.58
C ALA A 171 -3.91 -6.60 -6.34
N ALA A 172 -4.88 -7.42 -5.91
CA ALA A 172 -5.22 -8.66 -6.61
C ALA A 172 -5.65 -8.42 -8.07
N ALA A 173 -6.46 -7.39 -8.33
CA ALA A 173 -6.87 -7.03 -9.70
C ALA A 173 -5.68 -6.56 -10.56
N VAL A 174 -4.80 -5.70 -10.03
CA VAL A 174 -3.60 -5.21 -10.73
C VAL A 174 -2.64 -6.35 -11.05
N THR A 175 -2.28 -7.17 -10.05
CA THR A 175 -1.41 -8.34 -10.24
C THR A 175 -2.01 -9.31 -11.26
N PHE A 176 -3.31 -9.61 -11.18
CA PHE A 176 -3.97 -10.50 -12.13
C PHE A 176 -3.94 -9.97 -13.57
N ILE A 177 -4.17 -8.67 -13.77
CA ILE A 177 -4.04 -8.04 -15.10
C ILE A 177 -2.61 -8.21 -15.64
N GLN A 178 -1.58 -8.01 -14.80
CA GLN A 178 -0.19 -8.19 -15.20
C GLN A 178 0.12 -9.64 -15.59
N GLU A 179 -0.33 -10.61 -14.78
CA GLU A 179 -0.17 -12.04 -15.05
C GLU A 179 -0.79 -12.46 -16.39
N ILE A 180 -2.04 -12.06 -16.67
CA ILE A 180 -2.72 -12.51 -17.90
C ILE A 180 -2.22 -11.78 -19.15
N ALA A 181 -1.77 -10.52 -19.04
CA ALA A 181 -1.34 -9.72 -20.19
C ALA A 181 -0.05 -10.24 -20.85
N VAL A 182 0.79 -10.98 -20.10
CA VAL A 182 2.02 -11.59 -20.63
C VAL A 182 1.81 -13.00 -21.21
N LEU A 183 0.64 -13.62 -21.02
CA LEU A 183 0.33 -14.92 -21.61
C LEU A 183 0.31 -14.81 -23.15
N LYS A 184 0.97 -15.75 -23.83
CA LYS A 184 1.19 -15.72 -25.30
C LYS A 184 -0.09 -15.41 -26.09
N ASP A 185 -1.17 -16.13 -25.81
CA ASP A 185 -2.43 -16.04 -26.56
C ASP A 185 -3.25 -14.78 -26.22
N VAL A 186 -3.11 -14.26 -25.00
CA VAL A 186 -3.71 -12.98 -24.56
C VAL A 186 -2.92 -11.78 -25.12
N ARG A 187 -1.59 -11.88 -25.14
CA ARG A 187 -0.71 -10.89 -25.81
C ARG A 187 -1.01 -10.81 -27.30
N ALA A 188 -1.24 -11.96 -27.96
CA ALA A 188 -1.50 -12.01 -29.40
C ALA A 188 -2.76 -11.24 -29.83
N VAL A 189 -3.76 -11.10 -28.95
CA VAL A 189 -4.99 -10.35 -29.25
C VAL A 189 -4.92 -8.86 -28.90
N GLN A 190 -3.88 -8.41 -28.18
CA GLN A 190 -3.54 -7.00 -27.90
C GLN A 190 -4.61 -6.14 -27.18
N ILE A 191 -5.75 -6.73 -26.77
CA ILE A 191 -6.87 -6.02 -26.14
C ILE A 191 -6.46 -5.28 -24.87
N ILE A 192 -5.71 -5.93 -23.96
CA ILE A 192 -5.39 -5.35 -22.65
C ILE A 192 -4.57 -4.05 -22.79
N PRO A 193 -3.43 -4.02 -23.53
CA PRO A 193 -2.72 -2.77 -23.82
C PRO A 193 -3.59 -1.71 -24.52
N GLY A 194 -4.38 -2.11 -25.53
CA GLY A 194 -5.28 -1.21 -26.27
C GLY A 194 -6.35 -0.54 -25.39
N GLU A 195 -6.93 -1.26 -24.44
CA GLU A 195 -7.86 -0.71 -23.45
C GLU A 195 -7.14 0.17 -22.41
N LEU A 196 -5.94 -0.22 -21.96
CA LEU A 196 -5.19 0.52 -20.96
C LEU A 196 -4.84 1.94 -21.45
N VAL A 197 -4.41 2.10 -22.70
CA VAL A 197 -3.99 3.40 -23.28
C VAL A 197 -5.15 4.31 -23.71
N LYS A 198 -6.42 3.92 -23.60
CA LYS A 198 -7.54 4.82 -23.95
C LYS A 198 -7.50 6.10 -23.10
N PRO A 199 -7.37 7.29 -23.70
CA PRO A 199 -7.25 8.55 -22.97
C PRO A 199 -8.54 8.89 -22.20
N TYR A 200 -8.42 9.76 -21.20
CA TYR A 200 -9.52 10.17 -20.33
C TYR A 200 -9.46 11.67 -20.01
N LYS A 201 -10.56 12.23 -19.54
CA LYS A 201 -10.66 13.64 -19.13
C LYS A 201 -10.01 13.87 -17.75
N SER A 202 -9.64 15.11 -17.46
CA SER A 202 -8.97 15.51 -16.20
C SER A 202 -9.75 15.23 -14.91
N ASN A 203 -11.06 14.96 -15.01
CA ASN A 203 -11.97 14.57 -13.91
C ASN A 203 -12.14 13.04 -13.74
N PHE A 204 -11.33 12.22 -14.39
CA PHE A 204 -11.38 10.76 -14.26
C PHE A 204 -11.07 10.31 -12.80
N PRO A 205 -11.57 9.16 -12.32
CA PRO A 205 -11.34 8.75 -10.94
C PRO A 205 -9.85 8.45 -10.65
N SER A 206 -9.26 9.18 -9.69
CA SER A 206 -7.82 9.16 -9.40
C SER A 206 -7.21 7.78 -9.20
N ARG A 207 -7.90 6.86 -8.51
CA ARG A 207 -7.42 5.49 -8.25
C ARG A 207 -7.35 4.64 -9.52
N LEU A 208 -8.30 4.83 -10.44
CA LEU A 208 -8.29 4.18 -11.76
C LEU A 208 -7.23 4.80 -12.67
N ALA A 209 -7.09 6.13 -12.66
CA ALA A 209 -6.04 6.83 -13.41
C ALA A 209 -4.64 6.34 -13.01
N GLN A 210 -4.38 6.29 -11.69
CA GLN A 210 -3.12 5.82 -11.12
C GLN A 210 -2.86 4.36 -11.47
N SER A 211 -3.83 3.46 -11.22
CA SER A 211 -3.65 2.02 -11.50
C SER A 211 -3.42 1.74 -12.99
N ARG A 212 -4.09 2.47 -13.90
CA ARG A 212 -3.84 2.35 -15.35
C ARG A 212 -2.44 2.82 -15.72
N ALA A 213 -1.97 3.94 -15.15
CA ALA A 213 -0.61 4.43 -15.40
C ALA A 213 0.47 3.49 -14.83
N GLU A 214 0.25 2.89 -13.65
CA GLU A 214 1.12 1.86 -13.06
C GLU A 214 1.15 0.59 -13.92
N LEU A 215 -0.01 0.10 -14.36
CA LEU A 215 -0.12 -1.04 -15.27
C LEU A 215 0.60 -0.81 -16.60
N ILE A 216 0.42 0.36 -17.24
CA ILE A 216 1.13 0.72 -18.47
C ILE A 216 2.64 0.78 -18.22
N LYS A 217 3.08 1.45 -17.15
CA LYS A 217 4.50 1.57 -16.80
C LYS A 217 5.18 0.21 -16.63
N ASN A 218 4.50 -0.74 -16.00
CA ASN A 218 5.05 -2.07 -15.77
C ASN A 218 4.98 -2.93 -17.05
N LEU A 219 3.82 -3.01 -17.71
CA LEU A 219 3.64 -3.83 -18.92
C LEU A 219 4.45 -3.34 -20.12
N LEU A 220 4.86 -2.06 -20.17
CA LEU A 220 5.82 -1.58 -21.17
C LEU A 220 7.21 -2.21 -21.02
N VAL A 221 7.61 -2.62 -19.80
CA VAL A 221 8.87 -3.34 -19.56
C VAL A 221 8.76 -4.79 -20.06
N ASP A 222 7.63 -5.45 -19.79
CA ASP A 222 7.44 -6.88 -20.10
C ASP A 222 7.04 -7.14 -21.57
N LEU A 223 6.25 -6.25 -22.16
CA LEU A 223 5.70 -6.42 -23.51
C LEU A 223 6.46 -5.62 -24.58
N GLY A 224 7.03 -4.47 -24.24
CA GLY A 224 7.59 -3.52 -25.20
C GLY A 224 6.54 -2.88 -26.12
N LEU A 225 7.01 -2.26 -27.21
CA LEU A 225 6.15 -1.64 -28.25
C LEU A 225 5.92 -2.54 -29.48
N GLU A 226 6.65 -3.65 -29.60
CA GLU A 226 6.57 -4.53 -30.77
C GLU A 226 5.51 -5.62 -30.55
N ASN A 227 4.49 -5.63 -31.41
CA ASN A 227 3.40 -6.61 -31.43
C ASN A 227 2.72 -6.80 -30.05
N SER A 228 2.68 -5.74 -29.24
CA SER A 228 2.07 -5.74 -27.90
C SER A 228 0.72 -5.03 -27.84
N GLY A 229 0.41 -4.17 -28.80
CA GLY A 229 -0.72 -3.23 -28.74
C GLY A 229 -0.37 -1.87 -28.11
N PHE A 230 0.78 -1.76 -27.43
CA PHE A 230 1.37 -0.45 -27.13
C PHE A 230 2.09 0.08 -28.37
N THR A 231 1.81 1.33 -28.73
CA THR A 231 2.55 2.08 -29.75
C THR A 231 3.08 3.36 -29.13
N LEU A 232 4.13 3.94 -29.72
CA LEU A 232 4.67 5.19 -29.21
C LEU A 232 3.61 6.30 -29.20
N GLU A 233 2.77 6.34 -30.23
CA GLU A 233 1.65 7.27 -30.37
C GLU A 233 0.60 7.07 -29.27
N ASN A 234 0.11 5.84 -29.04
CA ASN A 234 -0.98 5.62 -28.10
C ASN A 234 -0.54 5.78 -26.63
N VAL A 235 0.71 5.39 -26.30
CA VAL A 235 1.30 5.61 -24.97
C VAL A 235 1.50 7.10 -24.70
N ILE A 236 2.04 7.87 -25.65
CA ILE A 236 2.25 9.31 -25.46
C ILE A 236 0.90 10.05 -25.40
N THR A 237 -0.08 9.68 -26.22
CA THR A 237 -1.44 10.23 -26.19
C THR A 237 -2.17 9.95 -24.87
N PHE A 238 -1.98 8.77 -24.28
CA PHE A 238 -2.44 8.48 -22.92
C PHE A 238 -1.75 9.39 -21.89
N CYS A 239 -0.42 9.51 -21.99
CA CYS A 239 0.37 10.26 -21.01
C CYS A 239 0.09 11.76 -21.07
N THR A 240 -0.13 12.37 -22.24
CA THR A 240 -0.51 13.78 -22.36
C THR A 240 -1.85 14.07 -21.68
N ALA A 241 -2.86 13.21 -21.87
CA ALA A 241 -4.12 13.30 -21.13
C ALA A 241 -3.92 13.13 -19.60
N ALA A 242 -3.04 12.21 -19.19
CA ALA A 242 -2.72 11.98 -17.78
C ALA A 242 -1.94 13.14 -17.12
N LEU A 243 -1.19 13.97 -17.89
CA LEU A 243 -0.54 15.18 -17.39
C LEU A 243 -1.55 16.28 -17.01
N GLU A 244 -2.76 16.28 -17.57
CA GLU A 244 -3.84 17.22 -17.23
C GLU A 244 -4.66 16.78 -16.01
N HIS A 245 -4.39 15.58 -15.48
CA HIS A 245 -5.17 15.00 -14.37
C HIS A 245 -5.00 15.78 -13.06
N SER A 246 -6.07 15.93 -12.28
CA SER A 246 -6.11 16.70 -11.03
C SER A 246 -5.11 16.22 -9.95
N THR A 247 -4.90 14.91 -9.84
CA THR A 247 -4.03 14.27 -8.84
C THR A 247 -2.54 14.30 -9.23
N LYS A 248 -1.68 14.76 -8.32
CA LYS A 248 -0.22 14.86 -8.53
C LYS A 248 0.43 13.52 -8.91
N ALA A 249 0.14 12.44 -8.19
CA ALA A 249 0.75 11.12 -8.43
C ALA A 249 0.53 10.58 -9.85
N VAL A 250 -0.66 10.79 -10.42
CA VAL A 250 -1.00 10.41 -11.81
C VAL A 250 -0.10 11.17 -12.81
N ARG A 251 0.09 12.47 -12.59
CA ARG A 251 0.95 13.30 -13.45
C ARG A 251 2.42 12.91 -13.34
N GLU A 252 2.90 12.59 -12.14
CA GLU A 252 4.28 12.12 -11.92
C GLU A 252 4.54 10.76 -12.58
N LEU A 253 3.56 9.84 -12.56
CA LEU A 253 3.62 8.60 -13.33
C LEU A 253 3.65 8.86 -14.83
N ALA A 254 2.83 9.77 -15.36
CA ALA A 254 2.84 10.16 -16.77
C ALA A 254 4.21 10.73 -17.20
N VAL A 255 4.79 11.65 -16.42
CA VAL A 255 6.16 12.14 -16.65
C VAL A 255 7.17 10.98 -16.62
N SER A 256 7.07 10.06 -15.66
CA SER A 256 7.95 8.89 -15.56
C SER A 256 7.88 7.98 -16.79
N ILE A 257 6.70 7.81 -17.40
CA ILE A 257 6.52 6.98 -18.60
C ILE A 257 7.10 7.71 -19.82
N ILE A 258 6.77 9.00 -20.03
CA ILE A 258 7.30 9.78 -21.16
C ILE A 258 8.83 9.85 -21.12
N LEU A 259 9.44 10.05 -19.94
CA LEU A 259 10.90 10.04 -19.79
C LEU A 259 11.52 8.69 -20.12
N SER A 260 10.84 7.57 -19.81
CA SER A 260 11.29 6.22 -20.20
C SER A 260 11.25 6.04 -21.71
N MET A 261 10.13 6.40 -22.35
CA MET A 261 9.98 6.36 -23.81
C MET A 261 10.99 7.28 -24.52
N TYR A 262 11.31 8.44 -23.94
CA TYR A 262 12.29 9.37 -24.49
C TYR A 262 13.72 8.79 -24.47
N GLN A 263 14.11 8.04 -23.43
CA GLN A 263 15.41 7.37 -23.39
C GLN A 263 15.60 6.38 -24.56
N GLN A 264 14.52 5.70 -24.96
CA GLN A 264 14.53 4.67 -26.01
C GLN A 264 14.33 5.26 -27.42
N HIS A 265 13.41 6.21 -27.59
CA HIS A 265 12.94 6.67 -28.92
C HIS A 265 13.20 8.15 -29.24
N ARG A 266 13.69 8.94 -28.27
CA ARG A 266 14.15 10.34 -28.41
C ARG A 266 13.29 11.21 -29.35
N ARG A 267 13.73 11.43 -30.59
CA ARG A 267 13.12 12.35 -31.56
C ARG A 267 11.68 11.97 -31.90
N ALA A 268 11.35 10.68 -31.89
CA ALA A 268 9.99 10.22 -32.18
C ALA A 268 9.00 10.52 -31.04
N VAL A 269 9.46 10.66 -29.78
CA VAL A 269 8.58 11.14 -28.69
C VAL A 269 8.21 12.61 -28.90
N LEU A 270 9.16 13.43 -29.35
CA LEU A 270 8.95 14.86 -29.53
C LEU A 270 7.93 15.19 -30.63
N SER A 271 7.71 14.31 -31.61
CA SER A 271 6.68 14.50 -32.64
C SER A 271 5.25 14.19 -32.17
N TYR A 272 5.07 13.46 -31.06
CA TYR A 272 3.75 13.16 -30.47
C TYR A 272 3.39 14.05 -29.29
N LEU A 273 4.35 14.84 -28.78
CA LEU A 273 4.08 15.85 -27.76
C LEU A 273 3.58 17.15 -28.43
N PRO A 274 2.60 17.86 -27.84
CA PRO A 274 2.19 19.16 -28.34
C PRO A 274 3.35 20.18 -28.44
N PRO A 275 3.22 21.25 -29.25
CA PRO A 275 4.20 22.34 -29.25
C PRO A 275 4.27 23.05 -27.88
N SER A 276 5.45 23.61 -27.55
CA SER A 276 5.71 24.32 -26.28
C SER A 276 4.79 25.52 -26.01
N ASP A 277 4.14 26.04 -27.05
CA ASP A 277 3.29 27.23 -27.00
C ASP A 277 1.79 26.89 -26.87
N ALA A 278 1.43 25.61 -26.71
CA ALA A 278 0.05 25.17 -26.57
C ALA A 278 -0.62 25.75 -25.29
N PRO A 279 -1.71 26.52 -25.39
CA PRO A 279 -2.27 27.27 -24.25
C PRO A 279 -2.91 26.38 -23.16
N THR A 280 -3.25 25.13 -23.48
CA THR A 280 -3.80 24.15 -22.53
C THR A 280 -2.75 23.45 -21.69
N TRP A 281 -1.46 23.47 -22.09
CA TRP A 281 -0.43 22.74 -21.36
C TRP A 281 -0.03 23.49 -20.09
N ASN A 282 -0.22 22.85 -18.94
CA ASN A 282 0.29 23.35 -17.66
C ASN A 282 1.82 23.54 -17.71
N LYS A 283 2.25 24.81 -17.79
CA LYS A 283 3.64 25.25 -17.98
C LYS A 283 4.63 24.66 -16.96
N PHE A 284 4.19 24.36 -15.73
CA PHE A 284 5.03 23.73 -14.71
C PHE A 284 5.38 22.27 -15.04
N LEU A 285 4.42 21.50 -15.57
CA LEU A 285 4.65 20.11 -15.99
C LEU A 285 5.45 20.04 -17.27
N HIS A 286 5.20 20.97 -18.22
CA HIS A 286 6.06 21.13 -19.40
C HIS A 286 7.52 21.38 -18.99
N LYS A 287 7.78 22.36 -18.11
CA LYS A 287 9.13 22.61 -17.58
C LYS A 287 9.75 21.36 -16.94
N THR A 288 9.00 20.67 -16.08
CA THR A 288 9.48 19.44 -15.41
C THR A 288 9.88 18.35 -16.41
N LEU A 289 9.11 18.19 -17.49
CA LEU A 289 9.36 17.21 -18.54
C LEU A 289 10.60 17.56 -19.38
N PHE A 290 10.71 18.81 -19.83
CA PHE A 290 11.83 19.26 -20.67
C PHE A 290 13.15 19.43 -19.88
N ASP A 291 13.09 19.85 -18.61
CA ASP A 291 14.22 19.76 -17.68
C ASP A 291 14.67 18.29 -17.50
N GLY A 292 13.72 17.35 -17.55
CA GLY A 292 13.97 15.91 -17.56
C GLY A 292 14.69 15.43 -18.84
N PHE A 293 14.21 15.85 -20.03
CA PHE A 293 14.87 15.55 -21.30
C PHE A 293 16.30 16.11 -21.35
N ALA A 294 16.51 17.37 -20.96
CA ALA A 294 17.83 17.99 -20.92
C ALA A 294 18.81 17.23 -19.99
N LYS A 295 18.35 16.75 -18.83
CA LYS A 295 19.14 15.91 -17.92
C LYS A 295 19.50 14.55 -18.53
N LEU A 296 18.59 13.95 -19.30
CA LEU A 296 18.84 12.67 -19.98
C LEU A 296 19.81 12.84 -21.16
N ASP A 297 19.73 13.96 -21.87
CA ASP A 297 20.67 14.30 -22.93
C ASP A 297 22.06 14.60 -22.39
N GLY A 298 22.20 15.41 -21.34
CA GLY A 298 23.49 15.68 -20.69
C GLY A 298 24.17 14.40 -20.19
N LYS A 299 23.45 13.54 -19.45
CA LYS A 299 23.99 12.25 -18.98
C LYS A 299 24.40 11.31 -20.11
N LEU A 300 23.68 11.33 -21.23
CA LEU A 300 23.99 10.45 -22.35
C LEU A 300 25.14 11.00 -23.22
N VAL A 301 25.30 12.33 -23.30
CA VAL A 301 26.52 12.97 -23.82
C VAL A 301 27.72 12.60 -22.97
N GLU A 302 27.63 12.69 -21.64
CA GLU A 302 28.69 12.30 -20.70
C GLU A 302 29.03 10.79 -20.80
N THR A 303 28.01 9.93 -20.94
CA THR A 303 28.22 8.50 -21.17
C THR A 303 28.82 8.20 -22.55
N GLN A 304 28.51 9.01 -23.57
CA GLN A 304 29.09 8.90 -24.91
C GLN A 304 30.51 9.46 -24.98
N THR A 305 30.86 10.53 -24.26
CA THR A 305 32.24 11.05 -24.20
C THR A 305 33.14 10.07 -23.45
N ILE A 306 32.66 9.45 -22.35
CA ILE A 306 33.39 8.38 -21.66
C ILE A 306 33.59 7.14 -22.57
N LYS A 307 32.59 6.78 -23.41
CA LYS A 307 32.71 5.64 -24.34
C LYS A 307 33.53 5.96 -25.61
N LYS A 308 33.49 7.19 -26.13
CA LYS A 308 34.34 7.65 -27.25
C LYS A 308 35.77 7.95 -26.81
N GLY A 309 35.99 8.36 -25.56
CA GLY A 309 37.32 8.57 -24.98
C GLY A 309 38.23 7.32 -24.96
N ARG A 310 37.72 6.13 -25.31
CA ARG A 310 38.52 4.91 -25.47
C ARG A 310 38.80 4.51 -26.93
N LYS A 311 38.23 5.19 -27.94
CA LYS A 311 38.60 5.05 -29.35
C LYS A 311 38.44 6.40 -30.07
N GLN A 312 39.59 6.96 -30.48
CA GLN A 312 39.77 8.25 -31.16
C GLN A 312 39.64 9.49 -30.27
N GLN A 313 40.75 9.88 -29.63
CA GLN A 313 41.39 11.18 -29.91
C GLN A 313 42.80 11.25 -29.30
N SER A 314 43.80 11.15 -30.16
CA SER A 314 45.13 11.74 -29.92
C SER A 314 45.47 12.55 -31.17
N GLY A 315 45.83 13.83 -31.01
CA GLY A 315 46.38 14.60 -32.13
C GLY A 315 46.12 16.10 -32.07
N LYS A 316 47.17 16.83 -31.72
CA LYS A 316 47.37 18.27 -32.02
C LYS A 316 46.46 19.28 -31.30
N LYS A 317 46.64 19.38 -29.97
CA LYS A 317 46.88 20.71 -29.34
C LYS A 317 47.63 20.64 -28.02
N GLU A 318 47.31 19.70 -27.14
CA GLU A 318 47.88 19.62 -25.79
C GLU A 318 49.30 19.01 -25.71
N THR A 319 49.79 18.37 -26.77
CA THR A 319 51.16 17.82 -26.82
C THR A 319 52.26 18.87 -27.00
N GLY A 320 51.92 20.09 -27.44
CA GLY A 320 52.90 21.17 -27.65
C GLY A 320 53.31 21.85 -26.34
N GLU A 321 52.34 22.13 -25.47
CA GLU A 321 52.58 22.81 -24.19
C GLU A 321 53.33 21.89 -23.21
N ILE A 322 53.02 20.59 -23.18
CA ILE A 322 53.74 19.62 -22.34
C ILE A 322 55.19 19.43 -22.79
N HIS A 323 55.47 19.40 -24.10
CA HIS A 323 56.86 19.32 -24.61
C HIS A 323 57.64 20.59 -24.27
N SER A 324 57.06 21.76 -24.50
CA SER A 324 57.68 23.06 -24.18
C SER A 324 58.04 23.17 -22.69
N LEU A 325 57.15 22.71 -21.79
CA LEU A 325 57.40 22.70 -20.34
C LEU A 325 58.44 21.65 -19.92
N GLN A 326 58.48 20.47 -20.56
CA GLN A 326 59.51 19.46 -20.30
C GLN A 326 60.90 19.89 -20.81
N GLU A 327 60.95 20.64 -21.91
CA GLU A 327 62.18 21.19 -22.49
C GLU A 327 62.74 22.34 -21.63
N GLN A 328 61.89 23.25 -21.14
CA GLN A 328 62.27 24.27 -20.15
C GLN A 328 62.79 23.65 -18.83
N LEU A 329 62.18 22.55 -18.37
CA LEU A 329 62.65 21.79 -17.20
C LEU A 329 63.95 21.00 -17.45
N ALA A 330 64.31 20.71 -18.70
CA ALA A 330 65.60 20.11 -19.05
C ALA A 330 66.71 21.18 -19.03
N VAL A 331 66.47 22.36 -19.61
CA VAL A 331 67.44 23.48 -19.60
C VAL A 331 67.78 23.93 -18.17
N LEU A 332 66.81 24.00 -17.26
CA LEU A 332 67.07 24.33 -15.85
C LEU A 332 67.89 23.28 -15.09
N LYS A 333 67.86 22.01 -15.52
CA LYS A 333 68.70 20.93 -14.97
C LYS A 333 70.12 20.99 -15.52
N ASP A 334 70.25 21.22 -16.82
CA ASP A 334 71.55 21.30 -17.51
C ASP A 334 72.38 22.52 -17.03
N ILE A 335 71.73 23.61 -16.59
CA ILE A 335 72.38 24.75 -15.93
C ILE A 335 72.85 24.37 -14.50
N THR A 336 72.03 23.67 -13.73
CA THR A 336 72.38 23.28 -12.34
C THR A 336 73.39 22.12 -12.24
N GLU A 337 73.53 21.32 -13.31
CA GLU A 337 74.57 20.31 -13.44
C GLU A 337 75.91 20.89 -13.93
N LYS A 338 75.92 22.07 -14.59
CA LYS A 338 77.15 22.72 -15.10
C LYS A 338 77.87 23.66 -14.12
N GLU A 339 77.22 24.10 -13.03
CA GLU A 339 77.86 24.95 -12.01
C GLU A 339 78.60 24.17 -10.90
N ASN A 340 78.55 22.83 -10.89
CA ASN A 340 79.10 22.01 -9.80
C ASN A 340 80.46 21.31 -10.08
N GLU A 341 81.08 21.49 -11.25
CA GLU A 341 82.45 21.01 -11.53
C GLU A 341 83.53 22.11 -11.42
N SER A 342 83.57 22.84 -10.30
CA SER A 342 84.77 23.57 -9.86
C SER A 342 84.73 23.98 -8.38
N THR A 343 85.36 23.18 -7.52
CA THR A 343 86.46 23.56 -6.58
C THR A 343 86.54 22.59 -5.39
N LYS A 344 87.75 22.10 -5.07
CA LYS A 344 88.03 21.23 -3.91
C LYS A 344 88.01 22.00 -2.57
N GLY A 345 87.51 21.40 -1.48
CA GLY A 345 87.96 21.81 -0.13
C GLY A 345 87.12 21.44 1.10
N GLN A 346 87.59 20.43 1.84
CA GLN A 346 87.41 20.20 3.30
C GLN A 346 86.05 19.76 3.91
N SER A 347 86.19 18.76 4.78
CA SER A 347 85.26 18.10 5.72
C SER A 347 85.08 18.92 7.04
N PRO A 348 84.17 18.61 8.03
CA PRO A 348 83.78 17.25 8.44
C PRO A 348 82.38 16.96 9.07
N LYS A 349 82.05 15.64 9.11
CA LYS A 349 81.36 14.82 10.16
C LYS A 349 80.13 15.42 10.90
N LYS A 350 79.03 14.67 11.08
CA LYS A 350 78.98 13.37 11.81
C LYS A 350 77.85 12.40 11.40
N GLU A 351 78.16 11.10 11.57
CA GLU A 351 77.31 9.97 12.05
C GLU A 351 75.80 10.03 11.72
N GLN A 352 75.18 9.23 10.84
CA GLN A 352 75.42 7.86 10.32
C GLN A 352 75.22 6.68 11.31
N HIS A 353 74.15 5.93 11.07
CA HIS A 353 74.05 4.45 11.19
C HIS A 353 73.00 4.02 10.15
N LYS A 354 73.38 3.68 8.90
CA LYS A 354 73.80 2.35 8.40
C LYS A 354 72.78 1.24 8.72
N ASP A 355 72.03 0.77 7.71
CA ASP A 355 72.38 -0.27 6.71
C ASP A 355 72.33 -1.69 7.35
N ILE A 356 71.92 -2.80 6.71
CA ILE A 356 72.22 -3.41 5.39
C ILE A 356 71.00 -4.34 5.09
N LYS A 357 70.30 -4.39 3.94
CA LYS A 357 70.57 -4.52 2.48
C LYS A 357 70.80 -5.96 1.96
N GLY A 358 69.85 -6.45 1.14
CA GLY A 358 69.98 -7.63 0.25
C GLY A 358 69.17 -8.87 0.68
N SER A 359 68.66 -9.73 -0.21
CA SER A 359 68.56 -9.64 -1.68
C SER A 359 67.55 -10.67 -2.26
N VAL A 360 66.62 -10.21 -3.12
CA VAL A 360 66.15 -10.84 -4.38
C VAL A 360 65.47 -12.25 -4.40
N LYS A 361 64.24 -12.25 -4.95
CA LYS A 361 63.46 -13.32 -5.66
C LYS A 361 62.87 -14.51 -4.86
N GLY A 362 61.55 -14.67 -5.01
CA GLY A 362 60.80 -15.90 -4.74
C GLY A 362 59.30 -15.63 -4.63
N ALA A 363 58.48 -16.12 -5.59
CA ALA A 363 57.05 -15.84 -5.61
C ALA A 363 56.22 -16.85 -4.80
N LYS A 364 55.16 -16.37 -4.11
CA LYS A 364 53.81 -16.98 -3.90
C LYS A 364 53.18 -16.58 -2.54
N ALA A 365 52.12 -15.76 -2.58
CA ALA A 365 51.03 -15.66 -1.59
C ALA A 365 49.99 -14.66 -2.15
N SER A 366 48.90 -15.12 -2.77
CA SER A 366 47.60 -15.38 -2.12
C SER A 366 46.85 -14.13 -1.64
N VAL A 367 46.26 -13.38 -2.57
CA VAL A 367 45.05 -12.59 -2.31
C VAL A 367 43.86 -13.38 -2.85
N THR A 368 42.95 -13.78 -1.97
CA THR A 368 41.82 -14.64 -2.29
C THR A 368 40.83 -13.92 -3.20
N LYS A 369 40.68 -14.38 -4.44
CA LYS A 369 39.67 -13.84 -5.36
C LYS A 369 38.28 -14.20 -4.89
N ARG A 370 37.43 -13.17 -4.77
CA ARG A 370 35.98 -13.24 -4.97
C ARG A 370 35.68 -13.90 -6.33
N PRO A 371 34.94 -15.03 -6.40
CA PRO A 371 34.44 -15.55 -7.67
C PRO A 371 33.14 -14.85 -8.07
N GLN A 372 32.96 -14.63 -9.37
CA GLN A 372 31.66 -14.30 -9.97
C GLN A 372 31.00 -15.57 -10.50
N SER A 373 29.67 -15.62 -10.40
CA SER A 373 28.72 -16.25 -11.34
C SER A 373 29.05 -17.59 -12.02
N SER A 374 28.20 -18.58 -11.79
CA SER A 374 27.59 -19.34 -12.90
C SER A 374 26.22 -19.89 -12.53
N THR A 375 25.35 -19.99 -13.53
CA THR A 375 23.93 -20.40 -13.42
C THR A 375 23.77 -21.91 -13.30
N SER A 376 22.94 -22.38 -12.36
CA SER A 376 22.16 -23.61 -12.51
C SER A 376 20.88 -23.52 -11.69
N CYS A 377 19.74 -23.88 -12.29
CA CYS A 377 18.41 -23.68 -11.70
C CYS A 377 18.12 -24.60 -10.52
N GLY A 378 17.40 -24.08 -9.51
CA GLY A 378 16.85 -24.85 -8.40
C GLY A 378 15.69 -24.10 -7.74
N GLU A 379 14.48 -24.67 -7.78
CA GLU A 379 13.22 -23.98 -7.47
C GLU A 379 13.02 -23.61 -5.98
N GLY A 380 13.90 -24.07 -5.09
CA GLY A 380 13.81 -23.81 -3.64
C GLY A 380 14.17 -22.39 -3.19
N GLY A 381 14.95 -21.63 -3.98
CA GLY A 381 15.47 -20.33 -3.56
C GLY A 381 14.41 -19.23 -3.45
N VAL A 382 13.44 -19.20 -4.38
CA VAL A 382 12.45 -18.12 -4.49
C VAL A 382 11.45 -18.13 -3.32
N GLN A 383 11.08 -19.31 -2.84
CA GLN A 383 10.15 -19.46 -1.72
C GLN A 383 10.70 -18.90 -0.40
N HIS A 384 12.01 -18.97 -0.19
CA HIS A 384 12.65 -18.48 1.04
C HIS A 384 12.73 -16.94 1.06
N SER A 385 12.90 -16.30 -0.10
CA SER A 385 12.81 -14.83 -0.24
C SER A 385 11.39 -14.28 -0.08
N ILE A 386 10.36 -15.03 -0.46
CA ILE A 386 8.95 -14.61 -0.29
C ILE A 386 8.57 -14.66 1.19
N LYS A 387 8.81 -15.80 1.87
CA LYS A 387 8.60 -15.96 3.33
C LYS A 387 9.33 -14.94 4.20
N TYR A 388 10.40 -14.32 3.68
CA TYR A 388 11.16 -13.31 4.43
C TYR A 388 10.38 -12.00 4.65
N LEU A 389 9.43 -11.68 3.75
CA LEU A 389 8.63 -10.45 3.77
C LEU A 389 7.29 -10.62 4.48
N ASP A 390 6.71 -11.82 4.48
CA ASP A 390 5.40 -12.08 5.10
C ASP A 390 5.40 -11.78 6.62
N ASN A 391 6.53 -12.00 7.30
CA ASN A 391 6.68 -11.81 8.74
C ASN A 391 7.03 -10.37 9.18
N LEU A 392 6.80 -9.35 8.33
CA LEU A 392 7.18 -7.95 8.57
C LEU A 392 5.96 -7.01 8.64
N CYS A 393 5.80 -6.28 9.75
CA CYS A 393 4.81 -5.22 9.86
C CYS A 393 5.26 -3.97 9.07
N ILE A 394 4.52 -3.62 8.01
CA ILE A 394 4.84 -2.48 7.13
C ILE A 394 4.83 -1.11 7.83
N PHE A 395 4.02 -0.94 8.88
CA PHE A 395 3.86 0.36 9.54
C PHE A 395 4.96 0.64 10.59
N CYS A 396 5.23 -0.34 11.47
CA CYS A 396 6.21 -0.17 12.56
C CYS A 396 7.56 -0.85 12.30
N GLY A 397 7.75 -1.49 11.14
CA GLY A 397 9.01 -2.13 10.74
C GLY A 397 9.42 -3.35 11.58
N LYS A 398 8.57 -3.81 12.50
CA LYS A 398 8.87 -4.98 13.33
C LYS A 398 8.77 -6.26 12.51
N LYS A 399 9.75 -7.14 12.71
CA LYS A 399 9.72 -8.54 12.26
C LYS A 399 9.52 -9.45 13.47
N ASP A 400 8.58 -10.39 13.37
CA ASP A 400 8.29 -11.40 14.39
C ASP A 400 7.89 -12.70 13.68
N GLU A 401 8.36 -13.86 14.13
CA GLU A 401 7.98 -15.13 13.51
C GLU A 401 6.50 -15.47 13.72
N SER A 402 5.85 -14.85 14.71
CA SER A 402 4.40 -14.94 14.89
C SER A 402 3.59 -14.04 13.95
N PHE A 403 4.23 -13.27 13.05
CA PHE A 403 3.54 -12.44 12.04
C PHE A 403 3.19 -13.25 10.78
N THR A 404 2.50 -14.38 10.97
CA THR A 404 1.71 -15.00 9.90
C THR A 404 0.57 -14.09 9.45
N GLU A 405 -0.19 -14.44 8.42
CA GLU A 405 -1.33 -13.63 7.92
C GLU A 405 -2.29 -13.20 9.05
N ASP A 406 -2.80 -14.15 9.85
CA ASP A 406 -3.63 -13.87 11.03
C ASP A 406 -2.88 -13.09 12.13
N GLY A 407 -1.57 -13.37 12.28
CA GLY A 407 -0.71 -12.71 13.25
C GLY A 407 -0.50 -11.22 12.95
N LEU A 408 -0.35 -10.86 11.68
CA LEU A 408 -0.31 -9.49 11.21
C LEU A 408 -1.66 -8.78 11.41
N ASP A 409 -2.79 -9.44 11.10
CA ASP A 409 -4.10 -8.84 11.32
C ASP A 409 -4.38 -8.61 12.82
N ILE A 410 -3.98 -9.52 13.71
CA ILE A 410 -3.98 -9.29 15.18
C ILE A 410 -3.04 -8.13 15.55
N HIS A 411 -1.85 -8.07 14.96
CA HIS A 411 -0.88 -7.01 15.22
C HIS A 411 -1.45 -5.64 14.83
N TYR A 412 -1.99 -5.48 13.62
CA TYR A 412 -2.64 -4.24 13.18
C TYR A 412 -3.84 -3.88 14.07
N TRP A 413 -4.69 -4.87 14.38
CA TRP A 413 -5.91 -4.69 15.16
C TRP A 413 -5.67 -4.29 16.63
N LYS A 414 -4.61 -4.79 17.28
CA LYS A 414 -4.38 -4.63 18.73
C LYS A 414 -3.02 -4.05 19.16
N GLN A 415 -1.94 -4.29 18.42
CA GLN A 415 -0.56 -4.15 18.95
C GLN A 415 0.34 -3.14 18.23
N CYS A 416 0.06 -2.80 16.97
CA CYS A 416 0.91 -1.92 16.18
C CYS A 416 0.92 -0.50 16.77
N PRO A 417 2.08 0.05 17.22
CA PRO A 417 2.13 1.37 17.84
C PRO A 417 1.87 2.53 16.87
N MET A 418 1.96 2.29 15.57
CA MET A 418 1.69 3.29 14.51
C MET A 418 0.21 3.42 14.16
N LEU A 419 -0.63 2.47 14.63
CA LEU A 419 -2.04 2.36 14.27
C LEU A 419 -2.97 2.55 15.47
N ARG A 420 -4.09 3.24 15.27
CA ARG A 420 -5.19 3.40 16.24
C ARG A 420 -6.51 2.97 15.58
N ARG A 421 -7.50 2.57 16.38
CA ARG A 421 -8.89 2.50 15.89
C ARG A 421 -9.53 3.87 16.00
N CYS A 422 -10.10 4.37 14.91
CA CYS A 422 -10.91 5.58 14.92
C CYS A 422 -12.13 5.37 15.82
N ASP A 423 -12.35 6.26 16.78
CA ASP A 423 -13.41 6.11 17.79
C ASP A 423 -14.83 6.22 17.17
N GLU A 424 -14.97 6.93 16.04
CA GLU A 424 -16.24 7.12 15.32
C GLU A 424 -16.60 5.94 14.39
N CYS A 425 -15.66 5.46 13.57
CA CYS A 425 -15.94 4.45 12.53
C CYS A 425 -15.38 3.05 12.83
N ARG A 426 -14.58 2.91 13.89
CA ARG A 426 -13.88 1.69 14.35
C ARG A 426 -12.85 1.09 13.38
N GLN A 427 -12.58 1.73 12.25
CA GLN A 427 -11.51 1.33 11.33
C GLN A 427 -10.14 1.53 11.98
N VAL A 428 -9.20 0.64 11.67
CA VAL A 428 -7.79 0.81 12.03
C VAL A 428 -7.16 1.76 11.02
N VAL A 429 -6.55 2.84 11.51
CA VAL A 429 -5.92 3.90 10.71
C VAL A 429 -4.55 4.24 11.29
N GLU A 430 -3.67 4.80 10.48
CA GLU A 430 -2.41 5.36 10.96
C GLU A 430 -2.66 6.59 11.82
N ILE A 431 -1.91 6.72 12.91
CA ILE A 431 -2.05 7.86 13.82
C ILE A 431 -1.66 9.17 13.11
N ALA A 432 -0.70 9.10 12.18
CA ALA A 432 -0.26 10.25 11.38
C ALA A 432 -1.35 10.78 10.43
N SER A 433 -2.23 9.92 9.91
CA SER A 433 -3.32 10.29 9.00
C SER A 433 -4.69 10.37 9.68
N LEU A 434 -4.80 10.15 11.00
CA LEU A 434 -6.08 10.15 11.74
C LEU A 434 -6.88 11.46 11.54
N THR A 435 -6.18 12.60 11.47
CA THR A 435 -6.80 13.90 11.19
C THR A 435 -7.41 13.97 9.79
N GLU A 436 -6.68 13.55 8.76
CA GLU A 436 -7.19 13.49 7.38
C GLU A 436 -8.37 12.52 7.29
N HIS A 437 -8.22 11.32 7.89
CA HIS A 437 -9.27 10.32 7.97
C HIS A 437 -10.58 10.90 8.55
N LEU A 438 -10.51 11.61 9.68
CA LEU A 438 -11.69 12.21 10.32
C LEU A 438 -12.37 13.29 9.45
N LEU A 439 -11.60 14.00 8.61
CA LEU A 439 -12.11 15.11 7.78
C LEU A 439 -12.63 14.66 6.40
N SER A 440 -12.03 13.63 5.79
CA SER A 440 -12.34 13.22 4.39
C SER A 440 -12.92 11.81 4.26
N GLU A 441 -12.41 10.83 5.02
CA GLU A 441 -12.74 9.41 4.83
C GLU A 441 -13.81 8.87 5.78
N CYS A 442 -13.89 9.43 6.99
CA CYS A 442 -14.69 8.89 8.07
C CYS A 442 -16.19 8.94 7.75
N LYS A 443 -16.92 7.90 8.20
CA LYS A 443 -18.39 7.84 8.10
C LYS A 443 -19.08 9.06 8.74
N ASN A 444 -18.49 9.59 9.82
CA ASN A 444 -19.03 10.71 10.59
C ASN A 444 -18.33 12.05 10.30
N ARG A 445 -17.61 12.18 9.17
CA ARG A 445 -16.79 13.37 8.84
C ARG A 445 -17.52 14.71 8.93
N SER A 446 -18.82 14.74 8.67
CA SER A 446 -19.65 15.96 8.78
C SER A 446 -19.70 16.55 10.19
N ARG A 447 -19.35 15.77 11.22
CA ARG A 447 -19.27 16.22 12.61
C ARG A 447 -17.93 16.89 12.95
N PHE A 448 -16.93 16.85 12.06
CA PHE A 448 -15.58 17.34 12.30
C PHE A 448 -15.21 18.48 11.36
N SER A 449 -14.41 19.41 11.86
CA SER A 449 -13.84 20.54 11.13
C SER A 449 -12.37 20.68 11.48
N GLN A 450 -11.55 21.14 10.54
CA GLN A 450 -10.13 21.33 10.79
C GLN A 450 -9.89 22.60 11.60
N CYS A 451 -9.11 22.51 12.68
CA CYS A 451 -8.68 23.69 13.42
C CYS A 451 -7.64 24.50 12.63
N PRO A 452 -7.86 25.80 12.37
CA PRO A 452 -6.91 26.62 11.62
C PRO A 452 -5.61 26.94 12.39
N ARG A 453 -5.49 26.55 13.67
CA ARG A 453 -4.31 26.81 14.53
C ARG A 453 -3.39 25.61 14.67
N CYS A 454 -3.92 24.44 15.05
CA CYS A 454 -3.15 23.20 15.24
C CYS A 454 -3.32 22.18 14.09
N SER A 455 -4.19 22.47 13.11
CA SER A 455 -4.57 21.58 12.00
C SER A 455 -5.26 20.27 12.40
N GLU A 456 -5.59 20.05 13.67
CA GLU A 456 -6.32 18.88 14.17
C GLU A 456 -7.80 18.83 13.71
N ALA A 457 -8.37 17.64 13.64
CA ALA A 457 -9.80 17.42 13.37
C ALA A 457 -10.61 17.49 14.66
N VAL A 458 -11.40 18.55 14.82
CA VAL A 458 -12.14 18.86 16.05
C VAL A 458 -13.64 18.83 15.76
N PRO A 459 -14.52 18.38 16.68
CA PRO A 459 -15.96 18.45 16.48
C PRO A 459 -16.42 19.87 16.13
N THR A 460 -17.21 20.00 15.06
CA THR A 460 -17.63 21.31 14.49
C THR A 460 -18.33 22.20 15.53
N GLU A 461 -19.14 21.60 16.40
CA GLU A 461 -19.85 22.27 17.51
C GLU A 461 -18.88 22.85 18.58
N GLY A 462 -17.69 22.26 18.73
CA GLY A 462 -16.69 22.64 19.74
C GLY A 462 -15.50 23.44 19.20
N LEU A 463 -15.45 23.72 17.89
CA LEU A 463 -14.27 24.26 17.21
C LEU A 463 -13.78 25.59 17.81
N THR A 464 -14.69 26.52 18.10
CA THR A 464 -14.38 27.83 18.69
C THR A 464 -13.82 27.70 20.11
N ALA A 465 -14.41 26.80 20.92
CA ALA A 465 -13.97 26.55 22.28
C ALA A 465 -12.58 25.86 22.33
N HIS A 466 -12.33 24.91 21.43
CA HIS A 466 -11.00 24.32 21.26
C HIS A 466 -9.97 25.39 20.87
N ALA A 467 -10.24 26.18 19.82
CA ALA A 467 -9.28 27.17 19.30
C ALA A 467 -8.90 28.28 20.30
N GLN A 468 -9.71 28.49 21.34
CA GLN A 468 -9.46 29.41 22.46
C GLN A 468 -8.91 28.71 23.71
N GLY A 469 -9.05 27.39 23.81
CA GLY A 469 -8.67 26.59 24.97
C GLY A 469 -7.19 26.18 24.98
N PRO A 470 -6.67 25.75 26.15
CA PRO A 470 -5.27 25.32 26.31
C PRO A 470 -4.95 23.97 25.63
N SER A 471 -5.95 23.25 25.12
CA SER A 471 -5.77 22.01 24.36
C SER A 471 -5.44 22.24 22.88
N CYS A 472 -5.58 23.47 22.37
CA CYS A 472 -5.15 23.81 21.01
C CYS A 472 -3.70 24.28 21.02
N ASN A 473 -2.79 23.45 20.50
CA ASN A 473 -1.36 23.74 20.40
C ASN A 473 -0.99 24.24 18.99
N PRO A 474 -0.82 25.55 18.75
CA PRO A 474 -0.69 26.09 17.41
C PRO A 474 0.60 25.62 16.71
N LEU A 475 0.51 25.28 15.43
CA LEU A 475 1.66 24.92 14.61
C LEU A 475 2.60 26.11 14.46
N VAL A 476 3.86 25.93 14.86
CA VAL A 476 4.88 26.97 14.74
C VAL A 476 5.37 27.03 13.30
N SER A 477 4.92 28.05 12.57
CA SER A 477 5.31 28.30 11.17
C SER A 477 6.61 29.12 11.10
N GLY A 478 7.72 28.49 11.46
CA GLY A 478 9.07 29.03 11.29
C GLY A 478 9.86 28.24 10.26
N ASN A 479 10.47 28.91 9.29
CA ASN A 479 11.37 28.34 8.26
C ASN A 479 10.73 27.37 7.24
N GLY A 480 9.47 27.61 6.84
CA GLY A 480 8.87 27.00 5.65
C GLY A 480 8.60 25.49 5.71
N SER A 481 8.79 24.86 6.87
CA SER A 481 8.51 23.44 7.10
C SER A 481 7.45 23.32 8.19
N THR A 482 6.27 22.81 7.86
CA THR A 482 5.17 22.61 8.82
C THR A 482 5.50 21.48 9.79
N SER A 483 5.50 21.76 11.10
CA SER A 483 5.68 20.73 12.13
C SER A 483 4.61 19.64 12.06
N ASN A 484 4.93 18.44 12.53
CA ASN A 484 3.94 17.39 12.73
C ASN A 484 3.17 17.65 14.05
N HIS A 485 1.87 17.34 14.08
CA HIS A 485 1.01 17.47 15.24
C HIS A 485 0.39 16.12 15.62
N CYS A 486 0.57 15.65 16.87
CA CYS A 486 0.03 14.35 17.29
C CYS A 486 -1.36 14.47 17.91
N SER A 487 -2.40 13.95 17.24
CA SER A 487 -3.79 13.89 17.75
C SER A 487 -4.03 12.93 18.94
N LEU A 488 -2.97 12.37 19.54
CA LEU A 488 -3.06 11.59 20.78
C LEU A 488 -2.64 12.38 22.02
N CYS A 489 -1.66 13.27 21.89
CA CYS A 489 -1.13 14.07 23.00
C CYS A 489 -1.14 15.58 22.73
N HIS A 490 -1.57 16.00 21.55
CA HIS A 490 -1.66 17.39 21.07
C HIS A 490 -0.31 18.13 21.07
N ASP A 491 0.80 17.38 21.01
CA ASP A 491 2.16 17.91 20.92
C ASP A 491 2.59 18.15 19.48
N ASN A 492 3.34 19.23 19.27
CA ASN A 492 4.02 19.56 18.02
C ASN A 492 5.47 19.04 18.06
N PHE A 493 5.95 18.47 16.96
CA PHE A 493 7.29 17.90 16.84
C PHE A 493 7.84 18.04 15.40
N PRO A 494 9.14 17.73 15.14
CA PRO A 494 9.75 17.97 13.83
C PRO A 494 9.00 17.30 12.66
N PRO A 495 9.04 17.88 11.46
CA PRO A 495 8.40 17.34 10.25
C PRO A 495 8.98 15.99 9.79
N GLY A 496 8.18 15.25 9.01
CA GLY A 496 8.59 14.01 8.32
C GLY A 496 8.16 12.71 9.01
N GLU A 497 8.20 11.60 8.26
CA GLU A 497 7.75 10.28 8.70
C GLU A 497 8.65 9.65 9.78
N GLU A 498 9.97 9.84 9.68
CA GLU A 498 10.90 9.33 10.70
C GLU A 498 10.69 10.00 12.06
N ALA A 499 10.26 11.26 12.06
CA ALA A 499 9.87 11.96 13.29
C ALA A 499 8.58 11.37 13.87
N TRP A 500 7.62 10.92 13.06
CA TRP A 500 6.43 10.18 13.52
C TRP A 500 6.80 8.84 14.15
N LYS A 501 7.69 8.07 13.53
CA LYS A 501 8.19 6.79 14.08
C LYS A 501 8.92 7.03 15.41
N ALA A 502 9.82 8.01 15.47
CA ALA A 502 10.51 8.39 16.69
C ALA A 502 9.54 8.84 17.81
N HIS A 503 8.53 9.64 17.47
CA HIS A 503 7.51 10.10 18.41
C HIS A 503 6.60 8.95 18.90
N LEU A 504 6.14 8.05 18.02
CA LEU A 504 5.18 7.00 18.42
C LEU A 504 5.85 5.75 19.03
N MET A 505 7.14 5.50 18.75
CA MET A 505 7.85 4.29 19.18
C MET A 505 9.06 4.55 20.10
N GLY A 506 9.63 5.76 20.12
CA GLY A 506 10.84 6.08 20.89
C GLY A 506 10.67 5.98 22.41
N ARG A 507 11.78 5.99 23.17
CA ARG A 507 11.80 5.88 24.65
C ARG A 507 11.14 7.08 25.36
N ASP A 508 11.22 8.25 24.75
CA ASP A 508 10.68 9.51 25.31
C ASP A 508 9.53 10.08 24.45
N GLY A 509 8.97 9.23 23.59
CA GLY A 509 7.86 9.55 22.69
C GLY A 509 6.49 9.67 23.36
N CYS A 510 5.45 9.72 22.52
CA CYS A 510 4.04 9.91 22.86
C CYS A 510 3.64 9.13 24.12
N LYS A 511 3.22 9.86 25.16
CA LYS A 511 2.78 9.28 26.43
C LYS A 511 1.35 8.74 26.37
N GLN A 512 0.54 9.25 25.43
CA GLN A 512 -0.86 8.86 25.24
C GLN A 512 -1.05 7.71 24.23
N ASN A 513 0.04 7.20 23.63
CA ASN A 513 -0.03 6.02 22.78
C ASN A 513 -0.10 4.74 23.63
N SER A 514 -1.32 4.27 23.90
CA SER A 514 -1.59 3.06 24.69
C SER A 514 -1.00 1.77 24.10
N ARG A 515 -0.61 1.75 22.82
CA ARG A 515 0.03 0.61 22.16
C ARG A 515 1.56 0.61 22.23
N ARG A 516 2.14 1.58 22.93
CA ARG A 516 3.59 1.72 23.11
C ARG A 516 4.11 0.86 24.27
N THR A 517 3.36 0.75 25.36
CA THR A 517 3.74 -0.02 26.57
C THR A 517 3.76 -1.54 26.36
N THR A 518 2.97 -2.07 25.42
CA THR A 518 3.00 -3.49 25.03
C THR A 518 4.28 -3.89 24.31
N VAL A 519 5.08 -2.92 23.84
CA VAL A 519 6.36 -3.16 23.17
C VAL A 519 7.51 -3.30 24.16
N THR A 520 7.56 -2.41 25.16
CA THR A 520 8.67 -2.34 26.12
C THR A 520 8.76 -3.53 27.06
N GLN A 521 7.69 -4.31 27.24
CA GLN A 521 7.71 -5.54 28.05
C GLN A 521 8.37 -6.74 27.37
N ARG A 522 8.54 -6.74 26.04
CA ARG A 522 9.10 -7.88 25.29
C ARG A 522 10.61 -7.77 25.00
N THR A 523 11.25 -6.68 25.39
CA THR A 523 12.67 -6.36 25.06
C THR A 523 13.61 -6.33 26.26
N GLN A 524 13.22 -6.84 27.44
CA GLN A 524 14.19 -7.14 28.48
C GLN A 524 14.89 -8.47 28.17
N PRO A 525 16.23 -8.51 28.05
CA PRO A 525 16.94 -9.77 27.98
C PRO A 525 16.78 -10.50 29.31
N ALA A 526 16.36 -11.76 29.28
CA ALA A 526 16.34 -12.61 30.47
C ALA A 526 17.78 -12.90 30.92
N GLN A 527 18.32 -12.10 31.84
CA GLN A 527 19.53 -12.45 32.57
C GLN A 527 19.23 -13.64 33.48
N GLY A 528 19.70 -14.81 33.08
CA GLY A 528 19.60 -16.01 33.90
C GLY A 528 20.34 -15.84 35.23
N ARG A 529 19.70 -16.26 36.32
CA ARG A 529 20.39 -16.55 37.59
C ARG A 529 20.19 -18.02 37.93
N ALA A 530 21.32 -18.69 38.14
CA ALA A 530 21.39 -20.11 38.47
C ALA A 530 20.80 -20.39 39.86
N ALA A 531 20.45 -21.66 40.09
CA ALA A 531 19.85 -22.13 41.33
C ALA A 531 20.81 -22.01 42.53
N GLY A 532 20.23 -21.68 43.69
CA GLY A 532 20.85 -21.77 45.00
C GLY A 532 19.75 -21.94 46.04
N GLY A 533 19.43 -23.19 46.40
CA GLY A 533 18.29 -23.49 47.27
C GLY A 533 18.67 -23.53 48.75
N THR A 534 17.82 -22.99 49.63
CA THR A 534 17.73 -23.44 51.03
C THR A 534 16.29 -23.30 51.55
N LYS A 535 15.90 -24.17 52.49
CA LYS A 535 14.56 -24.22 53.10
C LYS A 535 14.33 -23.04 54.08
N MET A 536 13.06 -22.74 54.38
CA MET A 536 12.42 -22.99 55.69
C MET A 536 11.45 -21.88 56.19
N LYS A 537 10.16 -22.24 56.23
CA LYS A 537 9.08 -21.87 57.18
C LYS A 537 8.56 -20.42 57.36
N GLN A 538 7.24 -20.42 57.59
CA GLN A 538 6.33 -19.40 58.11
C GLN A 538 6.77 -18.82 59.46
N ALA A 539 6.38 -17.56 59.75
CA ALA A 539 5.71 -17.18 61.01
C ALA A 539 5.13 -15.73 60.94
N TRP A 540 4.33 -15.39 61.96
CA TRP A 540 3.39 -14.26 62.03
C TRP A 540 3.93 -13.10 62.92
N SER A 541 3.27 -11.93 62.83
CA SER A 541 2.91 -11.02 63.96
C SER A 541 3.67 -9.70 64.27
N VAL A 542 2.88 -8.61 64.16
CA VAL A 542 2.59 -7.57 65.18
C VAL A 542 3.61 -6.46 65.55
N GLY A 543 3.11 -5.21 65.54
CA GLY A 543 3.62 -4.06 66.32
C GLY A 543 4.43 -3.04 65.50
N ALA A 544 4.29 -1.71 65.65
CA ALA A 544 3.38 -0.90 66.48
C ALA A 544 3.11 0.48 65.81
N GLY A 545 2.16 1.26 66.34
CA GLY A 545 1.87 2.65 65.91
C GLY A 545 2.87 3.69 66.46
N PRO A 546 2.60 5.02 66.41
CA PRO A 546 1.27 5.63 66.64
C PRO A 546 0.84 6.77 65.68
N ARG A 547 -0.44 7.19 65.82
CA ARG A 547 -1.03 8.44 65.27
C ARG A 547 -1.05 9.56 66.33
N PRO A 548 -1.32 10.82 65.92
CA PRO A 548 -2.45 11.60 66.46
C PRO A 548 -3.43 11.98 65.32
N ARG A 549 -4.76 11.76 65.44
CA ARG A 549 -5.83 12.61 66.07
C ARG A 549 -6.13 13.90 65.25
N VAL A 550 -7.31 14.08 64.60
CA VAL A 550 -8.72 14.26 65.09
C VAL A 550 -8.99 15.73 65.50
N ARG A 551 -10.10 16.46 65.19
CA ARG A 551 -11.29 16.30 64.27
C ARG A 551 -12.06 17.69 64.17
N PRO A 552 -13.41 17.91 64.16
CA PRO A 552 -14.06 18.75 63.12
C PRO A 552 -15.06 19.88 63.57
N VAL A 553 -15.55 20.69 62.60
CA VAL A 553 -16.82 21.50 62.61
C VAL A 553 -17.30 21.67 61.14
N GLY A 554 -18.57 21.84 60.74
CA GLY A 554 -19.87 21.63 61.41
C GLY A 554 -21.04 22.53 60.92
N ARG A 555 -22.13 21.93 60.38
CA ARG A 555 -23.45 22.54 59.95
C ARG A 555 -23.45 23.40 58.66
N GLY A 556 -24.57 23.56 57.93
CA GLY A 556 -25.93 23.05 58.12
C GLY A 556 -26.87 23.25 56.90
N SER A 557 -28.09 22.70 56.96
CA SER A 557 -29.06 22.56 55.85
C SER A 557 -29.96 23.78 55.60
N ARG A 558 -30.59 23.87 54.40
CA ARG A 558 -32.07 23.87 54.22
C ARG A 558 -32.53 23.83 52.75
N ILE A 559 -33.73 23.28 52.56
CA ILE A 559 -34.55 23.21 51.32
C ILE A 559 -35.45 24.47 51.27
N PRO A 560 -36.08 24.82 50.12
CA PRO A 560 -37.41 24.28 49.84
C PRO A 560 -37.68 23.94 48.35
N ALA A 561 -38.67 23.08 48.13
CA ALA A 561 -39.29 22.84 46.83
C ALA A 561 -40.58 23.65 46.68
N LEU A 562 -41.08 23.86 45.45
CA LEU A 562 -42.44 23.50 45.02
C LEU A 562 -42.71 23.89 43.53
N THR A 563 -43.63 23.14 42.93
CA THR A 563 -44.13 23.18 41.54
C THR A 563 -45.36 24.14 41.41
N PRO A 564 -46.18 24.08 40.34
CA PRO A 564 -45.94 24.31 38.90
C PRO A 564 -46.89 25.41 38.33
N LEU A 565 -46.82 25.77 37.04
CA LEU A 565 -48.00 26.36 36.36
C LEU A 565 -48.09 26.09 34.84
N ILE A 566 -49.34 26.02 34.38
CA ILE A 566 -49.83 25.60 33.06
C ILE A 566 -50.11 26.82 32.16
N LYS A 567 -49.96 26.70 30.83
CA LYS A 567 -50.87 27.34 29.84
C LYS A 567 -50.84 26.66 28.45
N ARG A 568 -51.95 26.82 27.70
CA ARG A 568 -52.38 26.02 26.54
C ARG A 568 -52.34 26.79 25.21
N ASN A 569 -52.19 26.05 24.09
CA ASN A 569 -52.83 26.20 22.76
C ASN A 569 -52.61 27.52 21.95
N PRO A 570 -52.99 27.54 20.64
CA PRO A 570 -52.81 26.55 19.56
C PRO A 570 -52.30 27.23 18.25
N PRO A 571 -52.30 26.54 17.10
CA PRO A 571 -52.69 27.17 15.83
C PRO A 571 -53.87 26.42 15.18
N GLY A 572 -54.68 27.13 14.39
CA GLY A 572 -55.77 26.50 13.65
C GLY A 572 -56.18 27.27 12.40
N LYS A 573 -56.72 26.50 11.45
CA LYS A 573 -57.34 26.91 10.17
C LYS A 573 -56.35 27.42 9.12
N ARG A 574 -56.46 27.03 7.84
CA ARG A 574 -57.52 26.24 7.16
C ARG A 574 -56.98 24.93 6.61
#